data_AF-X1GCU5-F1
#
_entry.id   AF-X1GCU5-F1
#
_cell.length_a   1.000
_cell.length_b   1.000
_cell.length_c   1.000
_cell.angle_alpha   90.00
_cell.angle_beta   90.00
_cell.angle_gamma   90.00
#
_symmetry.space_group_name_H-M   'P 1'
#
loop_
_entity.id
_entity.type
_entity.pdbx_description
1 polymer ?
#
loop_
_entity_poly.entity_id
_entity_poly.type
_entity_poly.pdbx_seq_one_letter_code
_entity_poly.pdbx_strand_id
1 'polypeptide(L)'
;MATIGDSTFLHSGITPLVDAVTADANMTLIIMDNSTTAMTGGQETILTSSRIERLIRGIGVDPQHIKVINPLKKFTRGNAEIINEEIGHKGVSVIIARRDCIQTVKKKRKEDRP
;
A
#
# COMPACT_ATOMS: atom_id res chain seq x y z
N MET A 1 -5.36 -2.94 -13.50
CA MET A 1 -5.26 -2.55 -12.09
C MET A 1 -5.29 -3.81 -11.22
N ALA A 2 -4.40 -3.89 -10.22
CA ALA A 2 -4.36 -4.97 -9.24
C ALA A 2 -4.39 -4.38 -7.81
N THR A 3 -4.86 -5.17 -6.84
CA THR A 3 -4.88 -4.77 -5.41
C THR A 3 -4.24 -5.88 -4.57
N ILE A 4 -3.49 -5.50 -3.54
CA ILE A 4 -2.80 -6.44 -2.66
C ILE A 4 -2.72 -5.87 -1.23
N GLY A 5 -2.79 -6.72 -0.22
CA GLY A 5 -2.51 -6.30 1.17
C GLY A 5 -1.01 -6.14 1.40
N ASP A 6 -0.62 -5.25 2.32
CA ASP A 6 0.77 -5.05 2.74
C ASP A 6 1.52 -6.35 3.10
N SER A 7 0.94 -7.21 3.92
CA SER A 7 1.59 -8.47 4.34
C SER A 7 1.84 -9.40 3.14
N THR A 8 0.86 -9.53 2.25
CA THR A 8 0.98 -10.35 1.03
C THR A 8 1.96 -9.73 0.05
N PHE A 9 1.98 -8.41 -0.06
CA PHE A 9 2.96 -7.70 -0.88
C PHE A 9 4.39 -8.01 -0.40
N LEU A 10 4.65 -7.88 0.90
CA LEU A 10 5.96 -8.15 1.48
C LEU A 10 6.37 -9.62 1.39
N HIS A 11 5.42 -10.56 1.45
CA HIS A 11 5.71 -11.99 1.40
C HIS A 11 5.92 -12.52 -0.02
N SER A 12 5.10 -12.10 -0.98
CA SER A 12 5.09 -12.68 -2.33
C SER A 12 4.83 -11.68 -3.46
N GLY A 13 4.57 -10.40 -3.15
CA GLY A 13 4.28 -9.37 -4.14
C GLY A 13 5.50 -8.56 -4.61
N ILE A 14 6.64 -8.67 -3.93
CA ILE A 14 7.88 -7.97 -4.33
C ILE A 14 8.39 -8.51 -5.67
N THR A 15 8.56 -9.83 -5.80
CA THR A 15 9.11 -10.43 -7.03
C THR A 15 8.26 -10.11 -8.27
N PRO A 16 6.91 -10.25 -8.25
CA PRO A 16 6.09 -9.85 -9.38
C PRO A 16 6.16 -8.36 -9.72
N LEU A 17 6.39 -7.48 -8.73
CA LEU A 17 6.57 -6.05 -8.99
C LEU A 17 7.90 -5.78 -9.71
N VAL A 18 8.97 -6.50 -9.37
CA VAL A 18 10.26 -6.42 -10.09
C VAL A 18 10.08 -6.81 -11.56
N ASP A 19 9.35 -7.89 -11.83
CA ASP A 19 9.07 -8.34 -13.19
C ASP A 19 8.24 -7.29 -13.96
N ALA A 20 7.22 -6.71 -13.32
CA ALA A 20 6.39 -5.66 -13.90
C ALA A 20 7.20 -4.41 -14.28
N VAL A 21 8.11 -3.96 -13.39
CA VAL A 21 8.99 -2.82 -13.67
C VAL A 21 9.96 -3.14 -14.81
N THR A 22 10.52 -4.35 -14.83
CA THR A 22 11.44 -4.78 -15.89
C THR A 22 10.76 -4.85 -17.26
N ALA A 23 9.48 -5.24 -17.28
CA ALA A 23 8.68 -5.34 -18.50
C ALA A 23 8.02 -4.02 -18.93
N ASP A 24 8.20 -2.93 -18.18
CA ASP A 24 7.45 -1.67 -18.31
C ASP A 24 5.92 -1.93 -18.45
N ALA A 25 5.41 -2.80 -17.58
CA ALA A 25 4.04 -3.23 -17.65
C ALA A 25 3.10 -2.04 -17.40
N ASN A 26 2.17 -1.80 -18.32
CA ASN A 26 1.15 -0.77 -18.16
C ASN A 26 0.11 -1.18 -17.08
N MET A 27 0.45 -0.96 -15.82
CA MET A 27 -0.36 -1.40 -14.68
C MET A 27 -0.26 -0.48 -13.47
N THR A 28 -1.40 -0.34 -12.77
CA THR A 28 -1.47 0.28 -11.45
C THR A 28 -1.64 -0.81 -10.37
N LEU A 29 -0.73 -0.83 -9.39
CA LEU A 29 -0.81 -1.68 -8.20
C LEU A 29 -1.28 -0.84 -7.00
N ILE A 30 -2.37 -1.26 -6.35
CA ILE A 30 -2.81 -0.64 -5.09
C ILE A 30 -2.44 -1.55 -3.91
N ILE A 31 -1.61 -1.03 -3.01
CA ILE A 31 -1.21 -1.70 -1.77
C ILE A 31 -2.07 -1.16 -0.63
N MET A 32 -2.83 -2.03 0.01
CA MET A 32 -3.62 -1.73 1.19
C MET A 32 -2.75 -1.93 2.43
N ASP A 33 -2.20 -0.83 2.95
CA ASP A 33 -1.28 -0.80 4.08
C ASP A 33 -2.05 -0.45 5.36
N ASN A 34 -2.31 -1.46 6.18
CA ASN A 34 -3.08 -1.30 7.42
C ASN A 34 -2.22 -1.49 8.69
N SER A 35 -0.89 -1.51 8.52
CA SER A 35 0.12 -1.60 9.57
C SER A 35 0.00 -2.82 10.48
N THR A 36 -0.71 -3.88 10.05
CA THR A 36 -0.98 -5.08 10.88
C THR A 36 -1.46 -6.25 10.02
N THR A 37 -1.27 -7.51 10.42
CA THR A 37 -1.94 -8.63 9.72
C THR A 37 -3.41 -8.74 10.16
N ALA A 38 -4.25 -7.85 9.65
CA ALA A 38 -5.64 -7.70 10.11
C ALA A 38 -6.45 -9.00 9.99
N MET A 39 -6.18 -9.82 8.96
CA MET A 39 -6.90 -11.07 8.71
C MET A 39 -6.43 -12.24 9.60
N THR A 40 -5.26 -12.18 10.23
CA THR A 40 -4.68 -13.30 11.02
C THR A 40 -4.53 -12.98 12.51
N GLY A 41 -5.26 -11.98 13.01
CA GLY A 41 -5.29 -11.66 14.45
C GLY A 41 -4.26 -10.62 14.91
N GLY A 42 -3.71 -9.83 13.98
CA GLY A 42 -2.90 -8.65 14.33
C GLY A 42 -1.45 -8.94 14.67
N GLN A 43 -0.80 -9.83 13.92
CA GLN A 43 0.66 -9.97 13.96
C GLN A 43 1.32 -8.71 13.40
N GLU A 44 2.56 -8.46 13.82
CA GLU A 44 3.37 -7.38 13.27
C GLU A 44 3.68 -7.66 11.79
N THR A 45 3.63 -6.61 10.97
CA THR A 45 4.04 -6.69 9.57
C THR A 45 5.56 -6.81 9.49
N ILE A 46 6.07 -7.60 8.53
CA ILE A 46 7.50 -7.89 8.34
C ILE A 46 8.34 -6.61 8.26
N LEU A 47 7.76 -5.55 7.69
CA LEU A 47 8.32 -4.21 7.62
C LEU A 47 7.31 -3.21 8.14
N THR A 48 7.80 -2.14 8.76
CA THR A 48 6.97 -0.99 9.09
C THR A 48 6.45 -0.32 7.81
N SER A 49 5.20 0.14 7.83
CA SER A 49 4.52 0.83 6.73
C SER A 49 5.35 1.94 6.06
N SER A 50 6.17 2.65 6.84
CA SER A 50 7.10 3.68 6.36
C SER A 50 8.19 3.18 5.40
N ARG A 51 8.49 1.88 5.38
CA ARG A 51 9.52 1.27 4.55
C ARG A 51 9.00 0.69 3.23
N ILE A 52 7.69 0.46 3.09
CA ILE A 52 7.08 -0.04 1.85
C ILE A 52 7.35 0.92 0.68
N GLU A 53 7.16 2.22 0.91
CA GLU A 53 7.40 3.26 -0.10
C GLU A 53 8.87 3.28 -0.56
N ARG A 54 9.81 3.20 0.40
CA ARG A 54 11.25 3.14 0.12
C ARG A 54 11.63 1.87 -0.66
N LEU A 55 10.99 0.75 -0.34
CA LEU A 55 11.18 -0.52 -1.04
C LEU A 55 10.71 -0.42 -2.50
N ILE A 56 9.50 0.10 -2.74
CA ILE A 56 8.95 0.29 -4.10
C ILE A 56 9.85 1.20 -4.93
N ARG A 57 10.33 2.31 -4.35
CA ARG A 57 11.31 3.18 -4.98
C ARG A 57 12.62 2.46 -5.29
N GLY A 58 13.09 1.60 -4.39
CA GLY A 58 14.29 0.79 -4.58
C GLY A 58 14.16 -0.28 -5.67
N ILE A 59 12.95 -0.77 -5.93
CA ILE A 59 12.64 -1.71 -7.02
C ILE A 59 12.71 -1.01 -8.40
N GLY A 60 12.56 0.30 -8.45
CA GLY A 60 12.71 1.09 -9.68
C GLY A 60 11.42 1.71 -10.22
N VAL A 61 10.32 1.70 -9.45
CA VAL A 61 9.12 2.46 -9.81
C VAL A 61 9.45 3.95 -9.80
N ASP A 62 9.00 4.70 -10.82
CA ASP A 62 9.19 6.14 -10.90
C ASP A 62 8.58 6.81 -9.66
N PRO A 63 9.36 7.59 -8.88
CA PRO A 63 8.85 8.33 -7.73
C PRO A 63 7.63 9.22 -8.03
N GLN A 64 7.46 9.70 -9.26
CA GLN A 64 6.28 10.47 -9.66
C GLN A 64 4.99 9.64 -9.65
N HIS A 65 5.12 8.31 -9.83
CA HIS A 65 4.03 7.34 -9.88
C HIS A 65 3.95 6.45 -8.63
N ILE A 66 4.53 6.92 -7.52
CA ILE A 66 4.32 6.35 -6.19
C ILE A 66 3.41 7.31 -5.40
N LYS A 67 2.16 6.93 -5.18
CA LYS A 67 1.18 7.76 -4.47
C LYS A 67 0.82 7.17 -3.12
N VAL A 68 0.82 8.00 -2.07
CA VAL A 68 0.29 7.60 -0.76
C VAL A 68 -1.06 8.29 -0.54
N ILE A 69 -2.10 7.51 -0.31
CA ILE A 69 -3.46 8.04 -0.10
C ILE A 69 -4.01 7.62 1.26
N ASN A 70 -4.94 8.41 1.80
CA ASN A 70 -5.64 8.10 3.05
C ASN A 70 -7.06 7.58 2.77
N PRO A 71 -7.37 6.28 3.00
CA PRO A 71 -8.67 5.68 2.72
C PRO A 71 -9.71 6.02 3.81
N LEU A 72 -9.97 7.31 4.03
CA LEU A 72 -11.08 7.83 4.85
C LEU A 72 -12.17 8.40 3.95
N LYS A 73 -13.45 8.26 4.36
CA LYS A 73 -14.62 8.73 3.61
C LYS A 73 -14.52 10.22 3.19
N LYS A 74 -13.94 11.07 4.04
CA LYS A 74 -13.74 12.50 3.74
C LYS A 74 -12.77 12.78 2.58
N PHE A 75 -11.93 11.81 2.22
CA PHE A 75 -10.95 11.91 1.14
C PHE A 75 -11.35 11.12 -0.11
N THR A 76 -12.54 10.51 -0.13
CA THR A 76 -12.98 9.64 -1.25
C THR A 76 -12.87 10.32 -2.61
N ARG A 77 -13.26 11.59 -2.73
CA ARG A 77 -13.17 12.32 -4.00
C ARG A 77 -11.73 12.50 -4.48
N GLY A 78 -10.85 13.06 -3.64
CA GLY A 78 -9.45 13.26 -4.01
C GLY A 78 -8.70 11.95 -4.25
N ASN A 79 -9.01 10.89 -3.49
CA ASN A 79 -8.45 9.57 -3.75
C ASN A 79 -8.90 8.98 -5.08
N ALA A 80 -10.18 9.19 -5.46
CA ALA A 80 -10.68 8.73 -6.75
C ALA A 80 -10.04 9.48 -7.91
N GLU A 81 -9.76 10.78 -7.76
CA GLU A 81 -9.02 11.58 -8.74
C GLU A 81 -7.60 11.01 -8.93
N ILE A 82 -6.85 10.79 -7.85
CA ILE A 82 -5.50 10.19 -7.89
C ILE A 82 -5.53 8.79 -8.53
N ILE A 83 -6.49 7.94 -8.15
CA ILE A 83 -6.59 6.59 -8.70
C ILE A 83 -6.87 6.65 -10.21
N ASN A 84 -7.74 7.54 -10.67
CA ASN A 84 -8.02 7.69 -12.10
C ASN A 84 -6.80 8.20 -12.88
N GLU A 85 -6.06 9.16 -12.34
CA GLU A 85 -4.81 9.66 -12.94
C GLU A 85 -3.80 8.52 -13.13
N GLU A 86 -3.57 7.72 -12.09
CA GLU A 86 -2.58 6.64 -12.11
C GLU A 86 -3.02 5.40 -12.90
N ILE A 87 -4.33 5.18 -13.08
CA ILE A 87 -4.85 4.18 -14.04
C ILE A 87 -4.66 4.66 -15.48
N GLY A 88 -4.70 5.97 -15.72
CA GLY A 88 -4.46 6.57 -17.04
C GLY A 88 -2.98 6.62 -17.44
N HIS A 89 -2.06 6.56 -16.47
CA HIS A 89 -0.62 6.53 -16.71
C HIS A 89 -0.19 5.32 -17.54
N LYS A 90 0.80 5.51 -18.42
CA LYS A 90 1.41 4.46 -19.24
C LYS A 90 2.72 4.01 -18.61
N GLY A 91 2.68 2.88 -17.94
CA GLY A 91 3.81 2.30 -17.21
C GLY A 91 3.38 1.71 -15.88
N VAL A 92 4.35 1.39 -15.03
CA VAL A 92 4.07 0.88 -13.68
C VAL A 92 3.80 2.05 -12.73
N SER A 93 2.61 2.04 -12.12
CA SER A 93 2.24 2.96 -11.04
C SER A 93 1.88 2.19 -9.77
N VAL A 94 2.20 2.76 -8.60
CA VAL A 94 1.91 2.17 -7.30
C VAL A 94 1.22 3.16 -6.38
N ILE A 95 0.05 2.76 -5.86
CA ILE A 95 -0.72 3.53 -4.88
C ILE A 95 -0.71 2.79 -3.54
N ILE A 96 -0.23 3.45 -2.49
CA ILE A 96 -0.22 2.95 -1.11
C ILE A 96 -1.40 3.58 -0.37
N ALA A 97 -2.47 2.82 -0.19
CA ALA A 97 -3.61 3.21 0.63
C ALA A 97 -3.30 2.92 2.10
N ARG A 98 -2.78 3.92 2.82
CA ARG A 98 -2.24 3.75 4.17
C ARG A 98 -3.24 4.16 5.25
N ARG A 99 -3.58 3.23 6.14
CA ARG A 99 -4.39 3.50 7.34
C ARG A 99 -4.32 2.37 8.36
N ASP A 100 -3.87 2.71 9.58
CA ASP A 100 -3.88 1.77 10.71
C ASP A 100 -5.24 1.09 10.90
N CYS A 101 -5.21 -0.23 11.12
CA CYS A 101 -6.42 -1.00 11.39
C CYS A 101 -7.10 -0.54 12.68
N ILE A 102 -8.41 -0.30 12.60
CA ILE A 102 -9.23 0.17 13.74
C ILE A 102 -9.16 -0.80 14.93
N GLN A 103 -9.04 -2.11 14.68
CA GLN A 103 -8.93 -3.11 15.74
C GLN A 103 -7.60 -3.02 16.49
N THR A 104 -6.50 -2.81 15.77
CA THR A 104 -5.16 -2.61 16.36
C THR A 104 -5.11 -1.32 17.17
N VAL A 105 -5.71 -0.24 16.67
CA VAL A 105 -5.85 1.03 17.41
C VAL A 105 -6.69 0.86 18.68
N LYS A 106 -7.77 0.06 18.63
CA LYS A 106 -8.60 -0.25 19.81
C LYS A 106 -7.86 -1.11 20.83
N LYS A 107 -7.04 -2.08 20.40
CA LYS A 107 -6.25 -2.93 21.29
C LYS A 107 -5.19 -2.12 22.04
N LYS A 108 -4.40 -1.30 21.33
CA LYS A 108 -3.42 -0.39 21.95
C LYS A 108 -4.07 0.55 22.98
N ARG A 109 -5.21 1.16 22.63
CA ARG A 109 -5.98 2.01 23.56
C ARG A 109 -6.52 1.28 24.80
N LYS A 110 -6.72 -0.03 24.75
CA LYS A 110 -7.15 -0.84 25.90
C LYS A 110 -5.97 -1.20 26.80
N GLU A 111 -4.80 -1.46 26.21
CA GLU A 111 -3.55 -1.75 26.93
C GLU A 111 -2.95 -0.50 27.59
N ASP A 112 -3.12 0.68 27.00
CA ASP A 112 -2.67 1.97 27.55
C ASP A 112 -3.62 2.55 28.64
N ARG A 113 -4.68 1.83 29.03
CA ARG A 113 -5.58 2.28 30.10
C ARG A 113 -5.06 1.75 31.44
N PRO A 114 -4.72 2.63 32.41
CA PRO A 114 -4.18 2.22 33.71
C PRO A 114 -5.19 1.43 34.55
#